data_AF-A0AAW0PIR7-F1
#
_entry.id   AF-A0AAW0PIR7-F1
#
_cell.length_a   1.000
_cell.length_b   1.000
_cell.length_c   1.000
_cell.angle_alpha   90.00
_cell.angle_beta   90.00
_cell.angle_gamma   90.00
#
_symmetry.space_group_name_H-M   'P 1'
#
loop_
_entity.id
_entity.type
_entity.pdbx_description
1 polymer ?
#
loop_
_entity_poly.entity_id
_entity_poly.type
_entity_poly.pdbx_seq_one_letter_code
_entity_poly.pdbx_strand_id
1 'polypeptide(L)'
;MEDIAESKRVTLRPEDMTAQKISVIFQVQRESVFLTDDSNVALFPRPDGDFNSFDMISRAHYEVHGDPIVAEKPAMNPHAIDTPVRFSFNRPTLGSSSSTGGTLRASYSAPKTFVRNVFNAEIINGKLETSKMVTLRFTEPEACVTSILTKVKEALGQPGSLVLTDSHGNEILDSEGTRGSAFWKQNSRKVYAVPEEQVAALQGNKRKRLSRREDNGLQDVMFDIEEVVEAAQGLQEVSKMIKDLCGGAKSTLMMTLTLSEAEVASLKEVFTCLICNGPLVTPVFSTCCRSLIGCKECVETWNTSHEYCPKCRSVDLENNLHEVAGLSQALTPLKKMLN
;
A
#
# COMPACT_ATOMS: atom_id res chain seq x y z
N MET A 1 4.70 19.81 38.42
CA MET A 1 3.39 19.23 38.75
C MET A 1 2.73 19.05 37.39
N GLU A 2 2.89 17.86 36.81
CA GLU A 2 2.35 17.56 35.48
C GLU A 2 0.83 17.66 35.57
N ASP A 3 0.25 18.55 34.77
CA ASP A 3 -1.19 18.60 34.58
C ASP A 3 -1.63 17.27 34.00
N ILE A 4 -2.23 16.43 34.86
CA ILE A 4 -2.91 15.21 34.44
C ILE A 4 -4.09 15.68 33.60
N ALA A 5 -3.91 15.66 32.27
CA ALA A 5 -4.97 15.93 31.32
C ALA A 5 -6.15 15.01 31.66
N GLU A 6 -7.29 15.63 31.96
CA GLU A 6 -8.51 14.92 32.33
C GLU A 6 -8.88 13.95 31.20
N SER A 7 -8.79 12.64 31.46
CA SER A 7 -9.01 11.60 30.46
C SER A 7 -10.46 11.66 29.97
N LYS A 8 -10.65 12.21 28.76
CA LYS A 8 -11.96 12.31 28.13
C LYS A 8 -12.39 10.93 27.66
N ARG A 9 -13.43 10.38 28.30
CA ARG A 9 -14.04 9.10 27.89
C ARG A 9 -15.41 9.35 27.25
N VAL A 10 -15.65 8.74 26.10
CA VAL A 10 -16.92 8.82 25.37
C VAL A 10 -17.29 7.44 24.85
N THR A 11 -18.59 7.13 24.81
CA THR A 11 -19.11 5.95 24.10
C THR A 11 -19.66 6.39 22.76
N LEU A 12 -19.13 5.83 21.67
CA LEU A 12 -19.56 6.13 20.31
C LEU A 12 -20.47 5.01 19.79
N ARG A 13 -21.45 5.40 18.97
CA ARG A 13 -22.25 4.44 18.20
C ARG A 13 -21.42 3.97 17.00
N PRO A 14 -21.68 2.76 16.45
CA PRO A 14 -20.94 2.25 15.29
C PRO A 14 -20.91 3.22 14.10
N GLU A 15 -22.01 3.92 13.82
CA GLU A 15 -22.12 4.93 12.75
C GLU A 15 -21.33 6.23 13.02
N ASP A 16 -20.84 6.42 14.24
CA ASP A 16 -20.05 7.57 14.66
C ASP A 16 -18.54 7.26 14.75
N MET A 17 -18.13 6.02 14.43
CA MET A 17 -16.74 5.55 14.46
C MET A 17 -15.93 5.99 13.24
N THR A 18 -15.78 7.31 13.07
CA THR A 18 -15.02 7.90 11.97
C THR A 18 -13.87 8.75 12.47
N ALA A 19 -12.77 8.79 11.73
CA ALA A 19 -11.60 9.61 12.05
C ALA A 19 -11.97 11.08 12.24
N GLN A 20 -12.90 11.61 11.44
CA GLN A 20 -13.37 12.99 11.56
C GLN A 20 -14.10 13.26 12.88
N LYS A 21 -15.01 12.38 13.30
CA LYS A 21 -15.78 12.58 14.54
C LYS A 21 -14.87 12.41 15.75
N ILE A 22 -14.01 11.40 15.73
CA ILE A 22 -13.04 11.13 16.79
C ILE A 22 -12.04 12.27 16.92
N SER A 23 -11.51 12.78 15.80
CA SER A 23 -10.54 13.89 15.80
C SER A 23 -11.11 15.16 16.43
N VAL A 24 -12.39 15.46 16.16
CA VAL A 24 -13.11 16.59 16.78
C VAL A 24 -13.30 16.40 18.28
N ILE A 25 -13.64 15.18 18.73
CA ILE A 25 -13.89 14.91 20.14
C ILE A 25 -12.60 15.01 20.96
N PHE A 26 -11.50 14.47 20.44
CA PHE A 26 -10.22 14.36 21.13
C PHE A 26 -9.24 15.49 20.76
N GLN A 27 -9.65 16.43 19.91
CA GLN A 27 -8.87 17.60 19.49
C GLN A 27 -7.51 17.23 18.88
N VAL A 28 -7.49 16.18 18.08
CA VAL A 28 -6.32 15.70 17.34
C VAL A 28 -6.51 15.94 15.83
N GLN A 29 -5.42 15.99 15.07
CA GLN A 29 -5.46 16.14 13.62
C GLN A 29 -6.04 14.89 12.97
N ARG A 30 -6.95 15.07 12.01
CA ARG A 30 -7.66 13.96 11.35
C ARG A 30 -6.69 12.96 10.71
N GLU A 31 -5.61 13.48 10.13
CA GLU A 31 -4.64 12.73 9.32
C GLU A 31 -3.70 11.87 10.17
N SER A 32 -3.60 12.13 11.48
CA SER A 32 -2.76 11.37 12.42
C SER A 32 -3.55 10.55 13.44
N VAL A 33 -4.89 10.47 13.31
CA VAL A 33 -5.72 9.68 14.24
C VAL A 33 -5.52 8.18 14.03
N PHE A 34 -5.24 7.47 15.12
CA PHE A 34 -5.34 6.01 15.21
C PHE A 34 -5.81 5.59 16.60
N LEU A 35 -6.30 4.36 16.72
CA LEU A 35 -6.76 3.78 17.99
C LEU A 35 -5.81 2.67 18.44
N THR A 36 -5.69 2.44 19.74
CA THR A 36 -5.07 1.23 20.28
C THR A 36 -6.01 0.52 21.24
N ASP A 37 -6.01 -0.81 21.20
CA ASP A 37 -6.71 -1.64 22.18
C ASP A 37 -5.84 -1.90 23.43
N ASP A 38 -6.37 -2.66 24.40
CA ASP A 38 -5.66 -3.05 25.62
C ASP A 38 -4.40 -3.90 25.35
N SER A 39 -4.27 -4.48 24.14
CA SER A 39 -3.10 -5.24 23.69
C SER A 39 -2.07 -4.36 22.96
N ASN A 40 -2.27 -3.04 22.91
CA ASN A 40 -1.45 -2.07 22.18
C ASN A 40 -1.40 -2.33 20.65
N VAL A 41 -2.44 -2.94 20.09
CA VAL A 41 -2.57 -3.11 18.63
C VAL A 41 -3.14 -1.84 18.02
N ALA A 42 -2.42 -1.24 17.08
CA ALA A 42 -2.85 -0.02 16.41
C ALA A 42 -3.85 -0.29 15.28
N LEU A 43 -4.99 0.41 15.34
CA LEU A 43 -6.04 0.42 14.33
C LEU A 43 -6.01 1.76 13.61
N PHE A 44 -5.88 1.73 12.29
CA PHE A 44 -5.89 2.92 11.43
C PHE A 44 -7.22 3.04 10.69
N PRO A 45 -7.71 4.27 10.44
CA PRO A 45 -8.88 4.47 9.62
C PRO A 45 -8.62 4.04 8.17
N ARG A 46 -9.66 3.58 7.50
CA ARG A 46 -9.64 3.27 6.07
C ARG A 46 -9.56 4.56 5.24
N PRO A 47 -9.29 4.49 3.92
CA PRO A 47 -9.17 5.67 3.06
C PRO A 47 -10.42 6.56 3.00
N ASP A 48 -11.60 6.00 3.26
CA ASP A 48 -12.87 6.71 3.39
C ASP A 48 -13.00 7.47 4.73
N GLY A 49 -12.12 7.18 5.70
CA GLY A 49 -12.08 7.81 7.02
C GLY A 49 -12.79 7.02 8.10
N ASP A 50 -13.30 5.83 7.81
CA ASP A 50 -14.04 5.00 8.76
C ASP A 50 -13.14 3.96 9.42
N PHE A 51 -13.44 3.64 10.69
CA PHE A 51 -12.83 2.49 11.36
C PHE A 51 -13.61 1.23 11.05
N ASN A 52 -12.90 0.15 10.75
CA ASN A 52 -13.52 -1.13 10.48
C ASN A 52 -14.14 -1.70 11.76
N SER A 53 -15.46 -1.82 11.79
CA SER A 53 -16.18 -2.37 12.94
C SER A 53 -15.84 -3.84 13.23
N PHE A 54 -15.32 -4.59 12.25
CA PHE A 54 -14.88 -5.98 12.46
C PHE A 54 -13.55 -6.10 13.20
N ASP A 55 -12.72 -5.06 13.15
CA ASP A 55 -11.45 -5.02 13.89
C ASP A 55 -11.65 -4.55 15.33
N MET A 56 -12.91 -4.27 15.70
CA MET A 56 -13.29 -3.74 16.99
C MET A 56 -14.19 -4.71 17.77
N ILE A 57 -13.93 -4.81 19.07
CA ILE A 57 -14.71 -5.62 19.99
C ILE A 57 -15.85 -4.77 20.54
N SER A 58 -17.07 -5.28 20.47
CA SER A 58 -18.25 -4.56 20.97
C SER A 58 -18.07 -4.21 22.45
N ARG A 59 -18.23 -2.92 22.77
CA ARG A 59 -18.10 -2.34 24.13
C ARG A 59 -16.70 -2.42 24.75
N ALA A 60 -15.65 -2.69 23.97
CA ALA A 60 -14.28 -2.60 24.44
C ALA A 60 -13.80 -1.14 24.57
N HIS A 61 -12.72 -0.94 25.31
CA HIS A 61 -12.06 0.35 25.49
C HIS A 61 -10.92 0.51 24.48
N TYR A 62 -10.79 1.73 23.95
CA TYR A 62 -9.74 2.08 23.00
C TYR A 62 -9.13 3.41 23.41
N GLU A 63 -7.82 3.51 23.27
CA GLU A 63 -7.11 4.77 23.42
C GLU A 63 -7.02 5.47 22.07
N VAL A 64 -7.20 6.78 22.07
CA VAL A 64 -7.14 7.61 20.86
C VAL A 64 -5.80 8.32 20.83
N HIS A 65 -5.08 8.17 19.72
CA HIS A 65 -3.80 8.81 19.49
C HIS A 65 -3.89 9.73 18.27
N GLY A 66 -3.06 10.76 18.25
CA GLY A 66 -2.93 11.69 17.14
C GLY A 66 -2.24 12.97 17.56
N ASP A 67 -1.75 13.73 16.58
CA ASP A 67 -1.11 15.01 16.84
C ASP A 67 -2.16 16.02 17.32
N PRO A 68 -1.92 16.80 18.38
CA PRO A 68 -2.88 17.78 18.83
C PRO A 68 -3.13 18.84 17.75
N ILE A 69 -4.37 19.32 17.66
CA ILE A 69 -4.69 20.50 16.86
C ILE A 69 -4.06 21.71 17.56
N VAL A 70 -2.87 22.12 17.11
CA VAL A 70 -2.24 23.34 17.59
C VAL A 70 -3.07 24.52 17.09
N ALA A 71 -3.87 25.12 17.97
CA ALA A 71 -4.39 26.46 17.73
C ALA A 71 -3.17 27.39 17.67
N GLU A 72 -2.85 27.91 16.48
CA GLU A 72 -1.85 28.97 16.34
C GLU A 72 -2.26 30.14 17.24
N LYS A 73 -1.52 30.30 18.34
CA LYS A 73 -1.60 31.44 19.23
C LYS A 73 -1.21 32.68 18.40
N PRO A 74 -2.10 33.66 18.15
CA PRO A 74 -1.63 34.90 17.56
C PRO A 74 -0.65 35.56 18.54
N ALA A 75 0.50 35.94 18.02
CA ALA A 75 1.55 36.61 18.76
C ALA A 75 1.01 37.86 19.46
N MET A 76 1.47 38.03 20.69
CA MET A 76 1.13 39.04 21.67
C MET A 76 1.21 40.46 21.10
N ASN A 77 0.07 41.18 21.04
CA ASN A 77 0.02 42.64 21.02
C ASN A 77 -0.60 43.09 22.36
N PRO A 78 0.12 43.85 23.22
CA PRO A 78 -0.39 44.25 24.52
C PRO A 78 -1.12 45.59 24.41
N HIS A 79 -2.46 45.60 24.48
CA HIS A 79 -3.26 46.67 25.09
C HIS A 79 -4.71 46.19 25.27
N ALA A 80 -5.04 45.80 26.51
CA ALA A 80 -6.22 46.17 27.32
C ALA A 80 -7.59 46.33 26.58
N ILE A 81 -8.72 45.69 26.94
CA ILE A 81 -9.39 45.54 28.27
C ILE A 81 -10.61 44.57 28.17
N ASP A 82 -10.86 43.85 29.29
CA ASP A 82 -12.08 43.22 29.86
C ASP A 82 -12.89 42.07 29.20
N THR A 83 -12.68 40.88 29.79
CA THR A 83 -13.58 39.87 30.42
C THR A 83 -14.98 39.49 29.87
N PRO A 84 -15.44 38.24 30.17
CA PRO A 84 -16.21 37.37 29.28
C PRO A 84 -17.70 37.25 29.66
N VAL A 85 -18.49 36.51 28.86
CA VAL A 85 -19.70 35.69 29.19
C VAL A 85 -20.49 35.46 27.87
N ARG A 86 -20.55 34.23 27.35
CA ARG A 86 -21.64 33.22 27.51
C ARG A 86 -22.87 33.47 26.61
N PHE A 87 -23.17 32.47 25.77
CA PHE A 87 -24.39 32.13 25.01
C PHE A 87 -25.47 33.21 24.72
N SER A 88 -25.87 33.34 23.44
CA SER A 88 -27.26 33.09 22.97
C SER A 88 -27.48 33.39 21.47
N PHE A 89 -28.47 32.72 20.89
CA PHE A 89 -29.02 32.90 19.55
C PHE A 89 -30.04 34.05 19.49
N ASN A 90 -30.04 34.87 18.43
CA ASN A 90 -31.18 35.01 17.51
C ASN A 90 -30.98 36.05 16.37
N ARG A 91 -31.30 35.56 15.16
CA ARG A 91 -32.03 36.18 14.02
C ARG A 91 -31.45 37.34 13.17
N PRO A 92 -31.91 37.42 11.90
CA PRO A 92 -31.12 37.89 10.76
C PRO A 92 -31.57 39.26 10.23
N THR A 93 -30.68 39.94 9.52
CA THR A 93 -31.01 41.03 8.60
C THR A 93 -30.27 40.87 7.28
N LEU A 94 -31.06 40.68 6.22
CA LEU A 94 -30.68 40.91 4.84
C LEU A 94 -30.47 42.42 4.63
N GLY A 95 -29.49 42.80 3.82
CA GLY A 95 -29.36 44.18 3.34
C GLY A 95 -28.04 44.55 2.69
N SER A 96 -27.95 44.26 1.39
CA SER A 96 -27.37 45.14 0.36
C SER A 96 -25.84 45.33 0.26
N SER A 97 -25.26 44.52 -0.63
CA SER A 97 -24.39 44.89 -1.77
C SER A 97 -23.80 46.30 -1.89
N SER A 98 -22.48 46.39 -2.02
CA SER A 98 -21.78 47.07 -3.13
C SER A 98 -20.30 46.65 -3.25
N SER A 99 -19.92 46.38 -4.50
CA SER A 99 -18.60 46.43 -5.17
C SER A 99 -17.44 47.10 -4.40
N THR A 100 -16.18 46.68 -4.43
CA THR A 100 -15.33 46.25 -5.57
C THR A 100 -13.93 45.89 -5.03
N GLY A 101 -13.22 44.98 -5.70
CA GLY A 101 -11.75 45.03 -5.80
C GLY A 101 -10.92 44.47 -4.65
N GLY A 102 -10.62 43.18 -4.69
CA GLY A 102 -9.60 42.55 -3.85
C GLY A 102 -8.93 41.41 -4.60
N THR A 103 -7.74 41.70 -5.12
CA THR A 103 -6.87 40.81 -5.90
C THR A 103 -6.71 39.44 -5.23
N LEU A 104 -6.94 38.36 -5.98
CA LEU A 104 -6.57 37.00 -5.60
C LEU A 104 -5.06 36.94 -5.36
N ARG A 105 -4.61 37.04 -4.11
CA ARG A 105 -3.27 36.58 -3.73
C ARG A 105 -3.32 35.06 -3.69
N ALA A 106 -2.90 34.43 -4.79
CA ALA A 106 -2.47 33.04 -4.76
C ALA A 106 -1.39 32.91 -3.67
N SER A 107 -1.67 32.12 -2.64
CA SER A 107 -0.65 31.63 -1.72
C SER A 107 0.26 30.70 -2.52
N TYR A 108 1.30 31.25 -3.14
CA TYR A 108 2.38 30.46 -3.70
C TYR A 108 3.08 29.75 -2.54
N SER A 109 2.67 28.51 -2.27
CA SER A 109 3.50 27.57 -1.51
C SER A 109 4.85 27.47 -2.22
N ALA A 110 5.94 27.71 -1.52
CA ALA A 110 7.27 27.67 -2.12
C ALA A 110 7.47 26.33 -2.87
N PRO A 111 8.04 26.35 -4.09
CA PRO A 111 8.21 25.13 -4.85
C PRO A 111 9.07 24.13 -4.07
N LYS A 112 8.56 22.90 -3.95
CA LYS A 112 9.28 21.81 -3.28
C LYS A 112 10.64 21.62 -3.95
N THR A 113 11.72 21.74 -3.19
CA THR A 113 13.09 21.54 -3.68
C THR A 113 13.60 20.17 -3.27
N PHE A 114 14.50 19.63 -4.10
CA PHE A 114 15.12 18.32 -3.97
C PHE A 114 16.63 18.47 -4.00
N VAL A 115 17.32 17.51 -3.39
CA VAL A 115 18.77 17.52 -3.28
C VAL A 115 19.34 16.26 -3.89
N ARG A 116 20.43 16.39 -4.65
CA ARG A 116 21.15 15.26 -5.24
C ARG A 116 22.65 15.48 -5.23
N ASN A 117 23.38 14.45 -4.80
CA ASN A 117 24.83 14.38 -4.91
C ASN A 117 25.24 13.81 -6.27
N VAL A 118 26.14 14.50 -6.96
CA VAL A 118 26.79 14.07 -8.20
C VAL A 118 28.30 14.06 -7.99
N PHE A 119 28.97 12.99 -8.40
CA PHE A 119 30.41 12.82 -8.23
C PHE A 119 31.13 13.27 -9.51
N ASN A 120 32.04 14.22 -9.41
CA ASN A 120 33.01 14.46 -10.47
C ASN A 120 33.99 13.28 -10.54
N ALA A 121 34.13 12.67 -11.70
CA ALA A 121 34.97 11.49 -11.89
C ALA A 121 35.77 11.56 -13.18
N GLU A 122 36.94 10.93 -13.13
CA GLU A 122 37.83 10.71 -14.27
C GLU A 122 37.95 9.21 -14.51
N ILE A 123 38.25 8.82 -15.74
CA ILE A 123 38.43 7.44 -16.16
C ILE A 123 39.93 7.14 -16.16
N ILE A 124 40.39 6.42 -15.14
CA ILE A 124 41.77 6.00 -14.99
C ILE A 124 41.80 4.47 -15.11
N ASN A 125 42.58 3.95 -16.06
CA ASN A 125 42.70 2.51 -16.33
C ASN A 125 41.36 1.78 -16.58
N GLY A 126 40.38 2.47 -17.17
CA GLY A 126 39.05 1.91 -17.44
C GLY A 126 38.11 1.84 -16.23
N LYS A 127 38.49 2.46 -15.10
CA LYS A 127 37.66 2.56 -13.89
C LYS A 127 37.33 4.03 -13.63
N LEU A 128 36.10 4.28 -13.13
CA LEU A 128 35.69 5.60 -12.65
C LEU A 128 36.34 5.88 -11.29
N GLU A 129 37.15 6.94 -11.25
CA GLU A 129 37.79 7.43 -10.04
C GLU A 129 37.22 8.81 -9.68
N THR A 130 36.70 8.95 -8.47
CA THR A 130 35.98 10.16 -8.04
C THR A 130 36.93 11.17 -7.43
N SER A 131 36.91 12.41 -7.90
CA SER A 131 37.73 13.50 -7.36
C SER A 131 36.96 14.38 -6.36
N LYS A 132 35.74 14.81 -6.72
CA LYS A 132 34.94 15.76 -5.93
C LYS A 132 33.46 15.38 -5.96
N MET A 133 32.72 15.75 -4.92
CA MET A 133 31.27 15.66 -4.90
C MET A 133 30.62 17.05 -4.96
N VAL A 134 29.55 17.15 -5.73
CA VAL A 134 28.70 18.34 -5.83
C VAL A 134 27.30 17.99 -5.36
N THR A 135 26.77 18.78 -4.43
CA THR A 135 25.39 18.68 -3.96
C THR A 135 24.53 19.71 -4.68
N LEU A 136 23.61 19.24 -5.51
CA LEU A 136 22.72 20.05 -6.32
C LEU A 136 21.36 20.21 -5.64
N ARG A 137 20.80 21.41 -5.72
CA ARG A 137 19.40 21.67 -5.39
C ARG A 137 18.61 21.94 -6.67
N PHE A 138 17.50 21.24 -6.84
CA PHE A 138 16.65 21.32 -8.03
C PHE A 138 15.17 21.16 -7.67
N THR A 139 14.29 21.67 -8.52
CA THR A 139 12.83 21.56 -8.44
C THR A 139 12.33 20.49 -9.42
N GLU A 140 11.05 20.12 -9.33
CA GLU A 140 10.46 19.14 -10.25
C GLU A 140 10.69 19.44 -11.75
N PRO A 141 10.48 20.67 -12.26
CA PRO A 141 10.74 20.98 -13.67
C PRO A 141 12.24 20.96 -14.05
N GLU A 142 13.13 21.12 -13.08
CA GLU A 142 14.59 21.04 -13.28
C GLU A 142 15.12 19.60 -13.20
N ALA A 143 14.25 18.61 -12.92
CA ALA A 143 14.62 17.22 -12.75
C ALA A 143 14.80 16.49 -14.09
N CYS A 144 15.68 16.99 -14.96
CA CYS A 144 16.04 16.37 -16.23
C CYS A 144 17.56 16.40 -16.42
N VAL A 145 18.08 15.54 -17.31
CA VAL A 145 19.54 15.40 -17.52
C VAL A 145 20.18 16.74 -17.87
N THR A 146 19.55 17.51 -18.77
CA THR A 146 20.05 18.81 -19.22
C THR A 146 20.20 19.81 -18.08
N SER A 147 19.14 20.00 -17.27
CA SER A 147 19.16 20.94 -16.15
C SER A 147 20.11 20.52 -15.04
N ILE A 148 20.18 19.22 -14.73
CA ILE A 148 21.13 18.69 -13.75
C ILE A 148 22.57 18.89 -14.24
N LEU A 149 22.85 18.58 -15.50
CA LEU A 149 24.17 18.76 -16.09
C LEU A 149 24.61 20.23 -16.08
N THR A 150 23.72 21.17 -16.41
CA THR A 150 24.00 22.61 -16.32
C THR A 150 24.38 23.02 -14.90
N LYS A 151 23.61 22.61 -13.89
CA LYS A 151 23.92 22.91 -12.48
C LYS A 151 25.24 22.26 -12.02
N VAL A 152 25.58 21.07 -12.53
CA VAL A 152 26.88 20.45 -12.26
C VAL A 152 28.02 21.28 -12.84
N LYS A 153 27.90 21.72 -14.10
CA LYS A 153 28.90 22.59 -14.75
C LYS A 153 29.10 23.89 -13.99
N GLU A 154 28.00 24.55 -13.62
CA GLU A 154 28.02 25.78 -12.80
C GLU A 154 28.72 25.56 -11.45
N ALA A 155 28.41 24.45 -10.76
CA ALA A 155 28.97 24.16 -9.45
C ALA A 155 30.43 23.69 -9.49
N LEU A 156 30.89 23.08 -10.59
CA LEU A 156 32.28 22.71 -10.78
C LEU A 156 33.15 23.87 -11.26
N GLY A 157 32.55 24.91 -11.86
CA GLY A 157 33.28 26.07 -12.38
C GLY A 157 34.28 25.70 -13.49
N GLN A 158 34.07 24.56 -14.16
CA GLN A 158 34.95 24.04 -15.20
C GLN A 158 34.36 24.31 -16.59
N PRO A 159 35.16 24.81 -17.55
CA PRO A 159 34.71 25.08 -18.92
C PRO A 159 34.59 23.83 -19.81
N GLY A 160 34.92 22.63 -19.29
CA GLY A 160 34.93 21.39 -20.06
C GLY A 160 33.54 20.82 -20.37
N SER A 161 33.42 20.08 -21.47
CA SER A 161 32.21 19.31 -21.75
C SER A 161 32.15 18.10 -20.82
N LEU A 162 31.08 18.06 -20.03
CA LEU A 162 30.79 16.99 -19.08
C LEU A 162 29.59 16.18 -19.58
N VAL A 163 29.60 14.90 -19.27
CA VAL A 163 28.53 13.94 -19.50
C VAL A 163 28.16 13.27 -18.18
N LEU A 164 26.88 13.04 -17.94
CA LEU A 164 26.42 12.29 -16.77
C LEU A 164 26.43 10.79 -17.08
N THR A 165 27.02 9.99 -16.19
CA THR A 165 27.11 8.54 -16.33
C THR A 165 26.61 7.80 -15.09
N ASP A 166 26.21 6.55 -15.27
CA ASP A 166 25.89 5.62 -14.19
C ASP A 166 27.15 5.04 -13.52
N SER A 167 26.98 4.15 -12.54
CA SER A 167 28.10 3.47 -11.88
C SER A 167 28.95 2.56 -12.77
N HIS A 168 28.48 2.25 -13.98
CA HIS A 168 29.19 1.41 -14.95
C HIS A 168 29.85 2.24 -16.06
N GLY A 169 29.76 3.57 -16.00
CA GLY A 169 30.29 4.47 -17.02
C GLY A 169 29.42 4.55 -18.29
N ASN A 170 28.16 4.14 -18.22
CA ASN A 170 27.21 4.35 -19.30
C ASN A 170 26.61 5.75 -19.20
N GLU A 171 26.52 6.46 -20.33
CA GLU A 171 25.89 7.77 -20.40
C GLU A 171 24.39 7.70 -20.04
N ILE A 172 23.95 8.65 -19.21
CA ILE A 172 22.55 8.84 -18.86
C ILE A 172 21.95 9.82 -19.87
N LEU A 173 21.13 9.29 -20.79
CA LEU A 173 20.47 10.08 -21.83
C LEU A 173 19.18 10.72 -21.32
N ASP A 174 18.86 11.92 -21.82
CA ASP A 174 17.57 12.55 -21.51
C ASP A 174 16.43 11.79 -22.22
N SER A 175 15.57 11.17 -21.42
CA SER A 175 14.39 10.43 -21.85
C SER A 175 13.26 10.63 -20.85
N GLU A 176 12.06 10.18 -21.18
CA GLU A 176 10.92 10.22 -20.26
C GLU A 176 11.24 9.53 -18.92
N GLY A 177 11.98 8.41 -18.94
CA GLY A 177 12.36 7.65 -17.74
C GLY A 177 13.43 8.31 -16.86
N THR A 178 14.15 9.33 -17.36
CA THR A 178 15.16 10.09 -16.62
C THR A 178 14.68 11.50 -16.24
N ARG A 179 13.42 11.81 -16.54
CA ARG A 179 12.75 13.05 -16.16
C ARG A 179 11.96 12.87 -14.87
N GLY A 180 11.83 13.95 -14.11
CA GLY A 180 11.13 13.98 -12.84
C GLY A 180 11.99 13.55 -11.66
N SER A 181 11.61 14.03 -10.47
CA SER A 181 12.46 13.89 -9.28
C SER A 181 12.57 12.45 -8.77
N ALA A 182 11.66 11.55 -9.16
CA ALA A 182 11.69 10.13 -8.79
C ALA A 182 12.99 9.44 -9.24
N PHE A 183 13.45 9.73 -10.47
CA PHE A 183 14.71 9.18 -10.99
C PHE A 183 15.92 9.69 -10.18
N TRP A 184 15.96 11.00 -9.93
CA TRP A 184 17.11 11.68 -9.34
C TRP A 184 17.23 11.51 -7.81
N LYS A 185 16.13 11.30 -7.09
CA LYS A 185 16.13 11.10 -5.63
C LYS A 185 16.60 9.72 -5.18
N GLN A 186 16.72 8.75 -6.08
CA GLN A 186 17.01 7.38 -5.69
C GLN A 186 18.44 7.26 -5.12
N ASN A 187 18.56 7.09 -3.80
CA ASN A 187 19.84 7.05 -3.06
C ASN A 187 20.77 5.91 -3.52
N SER A 188 20.24 4.80 -4.03
CA SER A 188 21.04 3.66 -4.50
C SER A 188 21.72 3.90 -5.85
N ARG A 189 21.22 4.83 -6.66
CA ARG A 189 21.85 5.18 -7.94
C ARG A 189 23.00 6.12 -7.67
N LYS A 190 24.20 5.83 -8.17
CA LYS A 190 25.30 6.79 -8.18
C LYS A 190 25.35 7.46 -9.55
N VAL A 191 25.52 8.78 -9.56
CA VAL A 191 25.61 9.58 -10.78
C VAL A 191 26.96 10.25 -10.81
N TYR A 192 27.67 10.10 -11.91
CA TYR A 192 29.00 10.63 -12.10
C TYR A 192 28.98 11.67 -13.23
N ALA A 193 29.67 12.78 -13.05
CA ALA A 193 29.96 13.73 -14.10
C ALA A 193 31.38 13.45 -14.59
N VAL A 194 31.53 13.14 -15.88
CA VAL A 194 32.77 12.69 -16.50
C VAL A 194 33.07 13.57 -17.71
N PRO A 195 34.34 13.95 -17.96
CA PRO A 195 34.72 14.64 -19.19
C PRO A 195 34.35 13.83 -20.43
N GLU A 196 33.71 14.47 -21.40
CA GLU A 196 33.21 13.81 -22.63
C GLU A 196 34.31 13.09 -23.41
N GLU A 197 35.52 13.67 -23.45
CA GLU A 197 36.71 13.12 -24.09
C GLU A 197 37.07 11.72 -23.58
N GLN A 198 36.83 11.45 -22.29
CA GLN A 198 37.18 10.20 -21.64
C GLN A 198 36.10 9.12 -21.85
N VAL A 199 34.85 9.50 -22.08
CA VAL A 199 33.73 8.57 -22.33
C VAL A 199 33.95 7.80 -23.63
N ALA A 200 34.48 8.45 -24.67
CA ALA A 200 34.82 7.80 -25.94
C ALA A 200 35.90 6.71 -25.78
N ALA A 201 36.86 6.89 -24.87
CA ALA A 201 37.93 5.91 -24.61
C ALA A 201 37.40 4.60 -23.98
N LEU A 202 36.33 4.66 -23.17
CA LEU A 202 35.66 3.47 -22.64
C LEU A 202 34.94 2.67 -23.73
N GLN A 203 34.34 3.35 -24.71
CA GLN A 203 33.62 2.70 -25.80
C GLN A 203 34.58 2.03 -26.81
N GLY A 204 35.76 2.63 -27.05
CA GLY A 204 36.79 2.10 -27.95
C GLY A 204 37.43 0.79 -27.47
N ASN A 205 37.67 0.64 -26.17
CA ASN A 205 38.25 -0.58 -25.59
C ASN A 205 37.29 -1.77 -25.61
N LYS A 206 35.97 -1.54 -25.65
CA LYS A 206 34.99 -2.62 -25.87
C LYS A 206 35.02 -3.15 -27.31
N ARG A 207 35.34 -2.30 -28.31
CA ARG A 207 35.41 -2.69 -29.73
C ARG A 207 36.70 -3.41 -30.12
N LYS A 208 37.85 -3.05 -29.53
CA LYS A 208 39.15 -3.71 -29.84
C LYS A 208 39.20 -5.19 -29.45
N ARG A 209 38.34 -5.66 -28.55
CA ARG A 209 38.26 -7.07 -28.17
C ARG A 209 37.64 -7.97 -29.26
N LEU A 210 37.08 -7.40 -30.33
CA LEU A 210 36.43 -8.14 -31.42
C LEU A 210 37.30 -8.37 -32.66
N SER A 211 38.49 -7.77 -32.78
CA SER A 211 39.24 -7.76 -34.06
C SER A 211 40.41 -8.75 -34.18
N ARG A 212 40.56 -9.70 -33.25
CA ARG A 212 41.54 -10.81 -33.34
C ARG A 212 40.82 -12.14 -33.17
N ARG A 213 40.13 -12.62 -34.21
CA ARG A 213 39.82 -14.05 -34.35
C ARG A 213 40.21 -14.43 -35.78
N GLU A 214 41.31 -15.16 -35.88
CA GLU A 214 41.77 -15.79 -37.12
C GLU A 214 40.70 -16.77 -37.64
N ASP A 215 40.81 -17.08 -38.92
CA ASP A 215 39.89 -17.70 -39.89
C ASP A 215 39.34 -19.11 -39.55
N ASN A 216 39.28 -19.50 -38.27
CA ASN A 216 38.53 -20.65 -37.77
C ASN A 216 37.17 -20.25 -37.16
N GLY A 217 36.87 -18.95 -37.12
CA GLY A 217 35.71 -18.39 -36.43
C GLY A 217 34.36 -18.82 -36.99
N LEU A 218 34.25 -19.28 -38.25
CA LEU A 218 32.96 -19.68 -38.81
C LEU A 218 32.44 -20.98 -38.19
N GLN A 219 33.33 -21.93 -37.89
CA GLN A 219 32.95 -23.21 -37.28
C GLN A 219 32.59 -23.04 -35.79
N ASP A 220 33.36 -22.22 -35.07
CA ASP A 220 33.04 -21.82 -33.68
C ASP A 220 31.71 -21.07 -33.62
N VAL A 221 31.47 -20.14 -34.55
CA VAL A 221 30.20 -19.39 -34.62
C VAL A 221 29.04 -20.30 -34.97
N MET A 222 29.22 -21.32 -35.81
CA MET A 222 28.18 -22.32 -36.07
C MET A 222 27.86 -23.15 -34.83
N PHE A 223 28.88 -23.54 -34.06
CA PHE A 223 28.69 -24.26 -32.80
C PHE A 223 28.00 -23.38 -31.74
N ASP A 224 28.43 -22.12 -31.60
CA ASP A 224 27.80 -21.13 -30.72
C ASP A 224 26.34 -20.84 -31.14
N ILE A 225 26.04 -20.83 -32.45
CA ILE A 225 24.67 -20.66 -32.97
C ILE A 225 23.82 -21.89 -32.63
N GLU A 226 24.35 -23.10 -32.80
CA GLU A 226 23.63 -24.34 -32.48
C GLU A 226 23.32 -24.42 -30.97
N GLU A 227 24.29 -24.07 -30.11
CA GLU A 227 24.10 -23.97 -28.66
C GLU A 227 23.02 -22.93 -28.29
N VAL A 228 23.04 -21.76 -28.93
CA VAL A 228 22.04 -20.70 -28.69
C VAL A 228 20.66 -21.12 -29.20
N VAL A 229 20.58 -21.87 -30.30
CA VAL A 229 19.32 -22.40 -30.84
C VAL A 229 18.74 -23.44 -29.89
N GLU A 230 19.54 -24.36 -29.36
CA GLU A 230 19.11 -25.34 -28.35
C GLU A 230 18.64 -24.64 -27.07
N ALA A 231 19.40 -23.66 -26.59
CA ALA A 231 19.00 -22.86 -25.42
C ALA A 231 17.70 -22.06 -25.68
N ALA A 232 17.52 -21.52 -26.88
CA ALA A 232 16.32 -20.79 -27.27
C ALA A 232 15.10 -21.70 -27.38
N GLN A 233 15.27 -22.94 -27.87
CA GLN A 233 14.22 -23.94 -27.90
C GLN A 233 13.78 -24.33 -26.48
N GLY A 234 14.73 -24.57 -25.57
CA GLY A 234 14.45 -24.77 -24.15
C GLY A 234 13.71 -23.58 -23.52
N LEU A 235 14.07 -22.34 -23.91
CA LEU A 235 13.39 -21.14 -23.42
C LEU A 235 11.97 -20.99 -23.97
N GLN A 236 11.70 -21.42 -25.21
CA GLN A 236 10.35 -21.45 -25.78
C GLN A 236 9.47 -22.48 -25.06
N GLU A 237 10.02 -23.64 -24.70
CA GLU A 237 9.32 -24.64 -23.90
C GLU A 237 9.01 -24.11 -22.49
N VAL A 238 9.96 -23.44 -21.84
CA VAL A 238 9.74 -22.77 -20.56
C VAL A 238 8.72 -21.64 -20.70
N SER A 239 8.76 -20.85 -21.77
CA SER A 239 7.77 -19.79 -22.05
C SER A 239 6.37 -20.35 -22.26
N LYS A 240 6.26 -21.50 -22.96
CA LYS A 240 5.00 -22.23 -23.13
C LYS A 240 4.50 -22.74 -21.78
N MET A 241 5.35 -23.35 -20.97
CA MET A 241 5.00 -23.84 -19.64
C MET A 241 4.56 -22.69 -18.71
N ILE A 242 5.26 -21.55 -18.74
CA ILE A 242 4.86 -20.33 -18.02
C ILE A 242 3.53 -19.79 -18.55
N LYS A 243 3.30 -19.79 -19.87
CA LYS A 243 2.01 -19.38 -20.46
C LYS A 243 0.87 -20.32 -20.11
N ASP A 244 1.12 -21.62 -20.01
CA ASP A 244 0.12 -22.61 -19.59
C ASP A 244 -0.18 -22.49 -18.09
N LEU A 245 0.85 -22.28 -17.26
CA LEU A 245 0.72 -21.97 -15.82
C LEU A 245 0.03 -20.63 -15.59
N CYS A 246 0.38 -19.58 -16.35
CA CYS A 246 -0.29 -18.28 -16.33
C CYS A 246 -1.70 -18.34 -16.94
N GLY A 247 -1.95 -19.22 -17.91
CA GLY A 247 -3.27 -19.48 -18.47
C GLY A 247 -4.19 -20.10 -17.43
N GLY A 248 -3.65 -21.05 -16.65
CA GLY A 248 -4.24 -21.54 -15.41
C GLY A 248 -4.50 -20.40 -14.42
N ALA A 249 -3.49 -19.59 -14.10
CA ALA A 249 -3.60 -18.51 -13.13
C ALA A 249 -4.57 -17.37 -13.56
N LYS A 250 -4.70 -17.09 -14.87
CA LYS A 250 -5.63 -16.07 -15.39
C LYS A 250 -7.08 -16.55 -15.43
N SER A 251 -7.32 -17.85 -15.59
CA SER A 251 -8.65 -18.44 -15.35
C SER A 251 -9.02 -18.47 -13.87
N THR A 252 -8.04 -18.23 -12.98
CA THR A 252 -8.15 -18.23 -11.52
C THR A 252 -8.00 -16.81 -10.95
N LEU A 253 -8.59 -15.82 -11.63
CA LEU A 253 -8.93 -14.52 -11.01
C LEU A 253 -10.23 -14.59 -10.20
N MET A 254 -10.71 -15.80 -9.86
CA MET A 254 -11.45 -15.99 -8.62
C MET A 254 -10.43 -16.28 -7.54
N MET A 255 -10.37 -15.41 -6.52
CA MET A 255 -9.67 -15.63 -5.25
C MET A 255 -9.73 -17.12 -4.86
N THR A 256 -8.68 -17.87 -5.18
CA THR A 256 -8.55 -19.23 -4.67
C THR A 256 -7.96 -19.05 -3.30
N LEU A 257 -8.83 -19.07 -2.29
CA LEU A 257 -8.41 -19.28 -0.92
C LEU A 257 -7.69 -20.63 -0.90
N THR A 258 -6.36 -20.60 -0.90
CA THR A 258 -5.55 -21.80 -0.66
C THR A 258 -5.65 -22.09 0.82
N LEU A 259 -6.69 -22.84 1.19
CA LEU A 259 -6.86 -23.36 2.54
C LEU A 259 -5.93 -24.56 2.72
N SER A 260 -5.23 -24.60 3.85
CA SER A 260 -4.48 -25.77 4.30
C SER A 260 -5.43 -26.94 4.56
N GLU A 261 -4.89 -28.16 4.56
CA GLU A 261 -5.66 -29.38 4.85
C GLU A 261 -6.37 -29.32 6.21
N ALA A 262 -5.72 -28.70 7.21
CA ALA A 262 -6.30 -28.48 8.53
C ALA A 262 -7.49 -27.52 8.51
N GLU A 263 -7.42 -26.44 7.74
CA GLU A 263 -8.52 -25.48 7.58
C GLU A 263 -9.70 -26.10 6.83
N VAL A 264 -9.44 -26.92 5.81
CA VAL A 264 -10.48 -27.67 5.11
C VAL A 264 -11.15 -28.68 6.06
N ALA A 265 -10.38 -29.40 6.87
CA ALA A 265 -10.92 -30.32 7.86
C ALA A 265 -11.82 -29.61 8.89
N SER A 266 -11.39 -28.44 9.38
CA SER A 266 -12.19 -27.62 10.31
C SER A 266 -13.49 -27.12 9.66
N LEU A 267 -13.45 -26.66 8.41
CA LEU A 267 -14.65 -26.26 7.67
C LEU A 267 -15.60 -27.43 7.43
N LYS A 268 -15.08 -28.62 7.11
CA LYS A 268 -15.88 -29.84 6.97
C LYS A 268 -16.60 -30.15 8.28
N GLU A 269 -15.91 -30.10 9.41
CA GLU A 269 -16.51 -30.36 10.73
C GLU A 269 -17.67 -29.39 11.04
N VAL A 270 -17.53 -28.10 10.71
CA VAL A 270 -18.55 -27.07 10.97
C VAL A 270 -19.76 -27.20 10.06
N PHE A 271 -19.56 -27.59 8.79
CA PHE A 271 -20.62 -27.64 7.77
C PHE A 271 -21.09 -29.05 7.42
N THR A 272 -20.89 -30.00 8.32
CA THR A 272 -21.42 -31.37 8.21
C THR A 272 -22.69 -31.53 9.04
N CYS A 273 -23.70 -32.18 8.46
CA CYS A 273 -24.91 -32.55 9.17
C CYS A 273 -24.64 -33.69 10.15
N LEU A 274 -25.03 -33.53 11.41
CA LEU A 274 -24.83 -34.55 12.45
C LEU A 274 -25.69 -35.82 12.27
N ILE A 275 -26.64 -35.80 11.34
CA ILE A 275 -27.60 -36.89 11.13
C ILE A 275 -27.21 -37.69 9.87
N CYS A 276 -27.02 -37.02 8.73
CA CYS A 276 -26.66 -37.68 7.47
C CYS A 276 -25.15 -37.74 7.21
N ASN A 277 -24.32 -37.10 8.03
CA ASN A 277 -22.87 -36.96 7.86
C ASN A 277 -22.44 -36.37 6.50
N GLY A 278 -23.37 -35.70 5.81
CA GLY A 278 -23.12 -35.02 4.55
C GLY A 278 -23.01 -33.50 4.73
N PRO A 279 -22.65 -32.77 3.64
CA PRO A 279 -22.63 -31.31 3.66
C PRO A 279 -24.03 -30.76 3.95
N LEU A 280 -24.09 -29.68 4.72
CA LEU A 280 -25.36 -29.04 5.08
C LEU A 280 -26.10 -28.51 3.84
N VAL A 281 -27.32 -28.99 3.65
CA VAL A 281 -28.32 -28.47 2.71
C VAL A 281 -29.43 -27.86 3.55
N THR A 282 -29.81 -26.61 3.29
CA THR A 282 -30.77 -25.87 4.13
C THR A 282 -30.42 -25.96 5.63
N PRO A 283 -29.28 -25.36 6.03
CA PRO A 283 -28.71 -25.54 7.36
C PRO A 283 -29.64 -25.00 8.46
N VAL A 284 -29.78 -25.77 9.53
CA VAL A 284 -30.51 -25.40 10.74
C VAL A 284 -29.52 -25.09 11.86
N PHE A 285 -29.67 -23.90 12.44
CA PHE A 285 -28.99 -23.47 13.65
C PHE A 285 -29.83 -23.82 14.87
N SER A 286 -29.18 -24.25 15.95
CA SER A 286 -29.83 -24.40 17.25
C SER A 286 -29.27 -23.45 18.30
N THR A 287 -30.16 -22.75 19.00
CA THR A 287 -29.84 -21.85 20.12
C THR A 287 -29.36 -22.59 21.36
N CYS A 288 -29.79 -23.84 21.57
CA CYS A 288 -29.42 -24.62 22.77
C CYS A 288 -27.92 -24.93 22.86
N CYS A 289 -27.27 -25.16 21.71
CA CYS A 289 -25.82 -25.39 21.62
C CYS A 289 -25.09 -24.33 20.79
N ARG A 290 -25.81 -23.28 20.36
CA ARG A 290 -25.32 -22.19 19.50
C ARG A 290 -24.53 -22.68 18.29
N SER A 291 -25.07 -23.66 17.57
CA SER A 291 -24.34 -24.31 16.48
C SER A 291 -25.26 -24.79 15.36
N LEU A 292 -24.69 -24.96 14.17
CA LEU A 292 -25.35 -25.68 13.08
C LEU A 292 -25.44 -27.16 13.45
N ILE A 293 -26.63 -27.73 13.33
CA ILE A 293 -26.91 -29.11 13.77
C ILE A 293 -27.15 -30.06 12.61
N GLY A 294 -27.71 -29.58 11.49
CA GLY A 294 -28.08 -30.45 10.39
C GLY A 294 -28.86 -29.77 9.28
N CYS A 295 -29.16 -30.55 8.24
CA CYS A 295 -30.07 -30.17 7.18
C CYS A 295 -31.51 -30.09 7.72
N LYS A 296 -32.32 -29.19 7.17
CA LYS A 296 -33.72 -29.02 7.58
C LYS A 296 -34.51 -30.33 7.62
N GLU A 297 -34.53 -31.05 6.51
CA GLU A 297 -35.26 -32.32 6.38
C GLU A 297 -34.76 -33.37 7.38
N CYS A 298 -33.45 -33.41 7.64
CA CYS A 298 -32.86 -34.32 8.61
C CYS A 298 -33.31 -33.99 10.03
N VAL A 299 -33.29 -32.72 10.41
CA VAL A 299 -33.69 -32.26 11.75
C VAL A 299 -35.19 -32.41 11.96
N GLU A 300 -36.01 -32.14 10.95
CA GLU A 300 -37.47 -32.36 11.02
C GLU A 300 -37.80 -33.85 11.20
N THR A 301 -37.11 -34.73 10.46
CA THR A 301 -37.25 -36.19 10.61
C THR A 301 -36.78 -36.64 12.00
N TRP A 302 -35.68 -36.09 12.49
CA TRP A 302 -35.16 -36.36 13.83
C TRP A 302 -36.16 -35.96 14.91
N ASN A 303 -36.75 -34.76 14.82
CA ASN A 303 -37.70 -34.26 15.81
C ASN A 303 -39.00 -35.08 15.86
N THR A 304 -39.31 -35.84 14.81
CA THR A 304 -40.45 -36.78 14.79
C THR A 304 -40.19 -38.02 15.67
N SER A 305 -38.93 -38.38 15.90
CA SER A 305 -38.52 -39.59 16.61
C SER A 305 -37.80 -39.31 17.95
N HIS A 306 -37.26 -38.10 18.12
CA HIS A 306 -36.44 -37.72 19.27
C HIS A 306 -36.70 -36.25 19.64
N GLU A 307 -37.01 -35.99 20.91
CA GLU A 307 -37.27 -34.62 21.42
C GLU A 307 -35.99 -33.88 21.85
N TYR A 308 -34.81 -34.48 21.66
CA TYR A 308 -33.55 -33.93 22.14
C TYR A 308 -32.59 -33.53 21.01
N CYS A 309 -31.77 -32.51 21.28
CA CYS A 309 -30.77 -32.02 20.35
C CYS A 309 -29.74 -33.13 19.99
N PRO A 310 -29.49 -33.39 18.69
CA PRO A 310 -28.51 -34.40 18.28
C PRO A 310 -27.08 -34.04 18.70
N LYS A 311 -26.78 -32.76 18.97
CA LYS A 311 -25.45 -32.28 19.40
C LYS A 311 -25.28 -32.32 20.92
N CYS A 312 -26.14 -31.63 21.68
CA CYS A 312 -25.96 -31.42 23.12
C CYS A 312 -26.99 -32.15 23.99
N ARG A 313 -27.95 -32.88 23.39
CA ARG A 313 -29.03 -33.61 24.08
C ARG A 313 -29.99 -32.75 24.92
N SER A 314 -30.05 -31.44 24.68
CA SER A 314 -31.09 -30.57 25.27
C SER A 314 -32.49 -31.04 24.85
N VAL A 315 -33.43 -31.13 25.79
CA VAL A 315 -34.80 -31.66 25.62
C VAL A 315 -35.80 -30.67 25.01
N ASP A 316 -35.41 -29.41 24.83
CA ASP A 316 -36.25 -28.39 24.20
C ASP A 316 -35.72 -28.10 22.80
N LEU A 317 -35.69 -29.10 21.90
CA LEU A 317 -35.11 -28.89 20.58
C LEU A 317 -35.99 -27.97 19.72
N GLU A 318 -37.29 -28.23 19.65
CA GLU A 318 -38.24 -27.60 18.71
C GLU A 318 -38.30 -26.08 18.82
N ASN A 319 -38.33 -25.53 20.05
CA ASN A 319 -38.35 -24.08 20.29
C ASN A 319 -37.01 -23.40 20.01
N ASN A 320 -35.95 -24.19 19.82
CA ASN A 320 -34.59 -23.73 19.69
C ASN A 320 -34.02 -23.96 18.29
N LEU A 321 -34.87 -24.12 17.26
CA LEU A 321 -34.47 -24.32 15.86
C LEU A 321 -34.69 -23.06 15.02
N HIS A 322 -33.68 -22.69 14.24
CA HIS A 322 -33.77 -21.60 13.28
C HIS A 322 -33.14 -22.02 11.95
N GLU A 323 -33.94 -21.92 10.87
CA GLU A 323 -33.41 -22.04 9.52
C GLU A 323 -32.51 -20.83 9.21
N VAL A 324 -31.31 -21.09 8.68
CA VAL A 324 -30.38 -20.02 8.30
C VAL A 324 -30.50 -19.75 6.80
N ALA A 325 -31.38 -18.82 6.45
CA ALA A 325 -31.56 -18.37 5.06
C ALA A 325 -30.25 -17.75 4.51
N GLY A 326 -29.98 -17.94 3.21
CA GLY A 326 -28.79 -17.40 2.55
C GLY A 326 -27.51 -18.23 2.74
N LEU A 327 -27.42 -19.03 3.81
CA LEU A 327 -26.21 -19.82 4.09
C LEU A 327 -26.02 -20.97 3.10
N SER A 328 -27.11 -21.57 2.60
CA SER A 328 -27.03 -22.58 1.52
C SER A 328 -26.37 -22.02 0.25
N GLN A 329 -26.72 -20.78 -0.11
CA GLN A 329 -26.14 -20.08 -1.25
C GLN A 329 -24.66 -19.75 -0.99
N ALA A 330 -24.32 -19.33 0.23
CA ALA A 330 -22.93 -19.05 0.63
C ALA A 330 -22.05 -20.31 0.66
N LEU A 331 -22.61 -21.50 0.94
CA LEU A 331 -21.89 -22.78 0.93
C LEU A 331 -21.77 -23.39 -0.47
N THR A 332 -22.54 -22.92 -1.45
CA THR A 332 -22.53 -23.45 -2.82
C THR A 332 -21.14 -23.39 -3.48
N PRO A 333 -20.37 -22.28 -3.39
CA PRO A 333 -19.00 -22.23 -3.90
C PRO A 333 -18.03 -23.19 -3.17
N LEU A 334 -18.30 -23.47 -1.88
CA LEU A 334 -17.47 -24.32 -1.03
C LEU A 334 -17.80 -25.81 -1.15
N LYS A 335 -18.89 -26.17 -1.85
CA LYS A 335 -19.36 -27.55 -2.00
C LYS A 335 -18.30 -28.49 -2.59
N LYS A 336 -17.44 -28.00 -3.48
CA LYS A 336 -16.32 -28.77 -4.05
C LYS A 336 -15.24 -29.12 -3.02
N MET A 337 -15.13 -28.34 -1.94
CA MET A 337 -14.16 -28.54 -0.87
C MET A 337 -14.74 -29.34 0.30
N LEU A 338 -16.06 -29.36 0.44
CA LEU A 338 -16.78 -30.05 1.52
C LEU A 338 -17.12 -31.51 1.19
N ASN A 339 -17.19 -31.86 -0.10
CA ASN A 339 -17.26 -33.25 -0.56
C ASN A 339 -15.92 -34.00 -0.42
#